data_AF-A0A7X7VQ38-F1
#
_entry.id   AF-A0A7X7VQ38-F1
#
_cell.length_a   1.000
_cell.length_b   1.000
_cell.length_c   1.000
_cell.angle_alpha   90.00
_cell.angle_beta   90.00
_cell.angle_gamma   90.00
#
_symmetry.space_group_name_H-M   'P 1'
#
loop_
_entity.id
_entity.type
_entity.pdbx_description
1 polymer ?
#
loop_
_entity_poly.entity_id
_entity_poly.type
_entity_poly.pdbx_seq_one_letter_code
_entity_poly.pdbx_strand_id
1 'polypeptide(L)'
;MLYVGNFNYNDNQDDADNYCLMPAVVEAENAEEALDKFQEMFERIHSSSDLLDGAHKIYLDSLVEFDQTPQEATLVQWQKIVPEVDGLCSITSTLPEAQAANTAAAYDWNDEDEQDLRDSEDEQQESADEEQDFDEEHEEEPFLML
;
A
#
# COMPACT_ATOMS: atom_id res chain seq x y z
N MET A 1 5.78 -7.20 -17.42
CA MET A 1 4.93 -6.22 -16.70
C MET A 1 5.78 -5.54 -15.64
N LEU A 2 5.42 -4.33 -15.23
CA LEU A 2 6.12 -3.63 -14.14
C LEU A 2 5.27 -3.74 -12.87
N TYR A 3 5.89 -4.08 -11.76
CA TYR A 3 5.24 -4.24 -10.47
C TYR A 3 5.81 -3.28 -9.45
N VAL A 4 4.94 -2.62 -8.69
CA VAL A 4 5.32 -1.80 -7.53
C VAL A 4 4.76 -2.47 -6.28
N GLY A 5 5.64 -2.98 -5.44
CA GLY A 5 5.30 -3.57 -4.14
C GLY A 5 5.57 -2.59 -3.02
N ASN A 6 4.57 -2.30 -2.20
CA ASN A 6 4.70 -1.43 -1.03
C ASN A 6 4.84 -2.32 0.20
N PHE A 7 6.04 -2.36 0.77
CA PHE A 7 6.34 -3.20 1.91
C PHE A 7 6.49 -2.38 3.19
N ASN A 8 6.28 -3.00 4.33
CA ASN A 8 6.48 -2.38 5.63
C ASN A 8 6.96 -3.36 6.70
N TYR A 9 7.54 -2.83 7.77
CA TYR A 9 7.81 -3.58 9.00
C TYR A 9 7.86 -2.65 10.22
N ASN A 10 7.66 -3.23 11.40
CA ASN A 10 7.94 -2.57 12.67
C ASN A 10 9.39 -2.86 13.06
N ASP A 11 10.18 -1.82 13.29
CA ASP A 11 11.55 -1.98 13.77
C ASP A 11 11.54 -2.34 15.26
N ASN A 12 11.76 -3.62 15.56
CA ASN A 12 11.76 -4.11 16.94
C ASN A 12 13.05 -3.75 17.72
N GLN A 13 14.03 -3.12 17.08
CA GLN A 13 15.22 -2.58 17.74
C GLN A 13 15.11 -1.09 18.00
N ASP A 14 14.04 -0.44 17.55
CA ASP A 14 13.81 0.98 17.74
C ASP A 14 12.90 1.26 18.95
N ASP A 15 13.47 1.89 19.97
CA ASP A 15 12.73 2.30 21.18
C ASP A 15 11.64 3.36 20.89
N ALA A 16 11.62 3.96 19.70
CA ALA A 16 10.60 4.90 19.25
C ALA A 16 9.43 4.24 18.51
N ASP A 17 9.39 2.90 18.41
CA ASP A 17 8.38 2.13 17.67
C ASP A 17 8.22 2.64 16.21
N ASN A 18 9.34 2.94 15.56
CA ASN A 18 9.31 3.47 14.20
C ASN A 18 8.75 2.44 13.21
N TYR A 19 7.93 2.96 12.29
CA TYR A 19 7.31 2.20 11.21
C TYR A 19 8.07 2.43 9.91
N CYS A 20 8.59 1.37 9.31
CA CYS A 20 9.38 1.44 8.08
C CYS A 20 8.52 1.16 6.86
N LEU A 21 8.69 2.00 5.83
CA LEU A 21 7.98 1.92 4.55
C LEU A 21 8.99 1.74 3.43
N MET A 22 8.78 0.71 2.60
CA MET A 22 9.75 0.25 1.62
C MET A 22 9.05 -0.02 0.28
N PRO A 23 8.73 1.02 -0.51
CA PRO A 23 8.29 0.81 -1.87
C PRO A 23 9.43 0.22 -2.70
N ALA A 24 9.13 -0.80 -3.48
CA ALA A 24 10.05 -1.48 -4.38
C ALA A 24 9.42 -1.67 -5.75
N VAL A 25 10.25 -1.70 -6.79
CA VAL A 25 9.80 -1.85 -8.17
C VAL A 25 10.57 -2.95 -8.87
N VAL A 26 9.88 -3.75 -9.68
CA VAL A 26 10.49 -4.84 -10.44
C VAL A 26 9.77 -5.11 -11.75
N GLU A 27 10.48 -5.59 -12.76
CA GLU A 27 9.88 -6.16 -13.95
C GLU A 27 9.76 -7.68 -13.79
N ALA A 28 8.57 -8.21 -14.08
CA ALA A 28 8.27 -9.65 -14.02
C ALA A 28 7.18 -10.03 -15.04
N GLU A 29 7.06 -11.32 -15.35
CA GLU A 29 6.03 -11.86 -16.23
C GLU A 29 4.65 -11.95 -15.54
N ASN A 30 4.63 -12.13 -14.23
CA ASN A 30 3.42 -12.23 -13.40
C ASN A 30 3.70 -11.84 -11.94
N ALA A 31 2.66 -11.77 -11.12
CA ALA A 31 2.75 -11.39 -9.71
C ALA A 31 3.60 -12.35 -8.86
N GLU A 32 3.56 -13.66 -9.11
CA GLU A 32 4.34 -14.66 -8.36
C GLU A 32 5.85 -14.44 -8.57
N GLU A 33 6.28 -14.28 -9.82
CA GLU A 33 7.68 -13.97 -10.13
C GLU A 33 8.12 -12.61 -9.57
N ALA A 34 7.20 -11.62 -9.52
CA ALA A 34 7.49 -10.34 -8.89
C ALA A 34 7.77 -10.50 -7.39
N LEU A 35 6.95 -11.29 -6.68
CA LEU A 35 7.11 -11.59 -5.26
C LEU A 35 8.41 -12.34 -4.98
N ASP A 36 8.74 -13.35 -5.78
CA ASP A 36 10.02 -14.07 -5.67
C ASP A 36 11.21 -13.11 -5.78
N LYS A 37 11.19 -12.22 -6.78
CA LYS A 37 12.26 -11.22 -6.96
C LYS A 37 12.34 -10.22 -5.80
N PHE A 38 11.21 -9.81 -5.23
CA PHE A 38 11.21 -8.96 -4.03
C PHE A 38 11.77 -9.70 -2.82
N GLN A 39 11.41 -10.97 -2.63
CA GLN A 39 11.96 -11.80 -1.56
C GLN A 39 13.48 -11.94 -1.70
N GLU A 40 13.99 -12.32 -2.86
CA GLU A 40 15.43 -12.41 -3.12
C GLU A 40 16.15 -11.08 -2.84
N MET A 41 15.52 -9.95 -3.20
CA MET A 41 16.04 -8.63 -2.89
C MET A 41 16.14 -8.39 -1.38
N PHE A 42 15.10 -8.68 -0.60
CA PHE A 42 15.11 -8.48 0.86
C PHE A 42 16.10 -9.43 1.55
N GLU A 43 16.19 -10.69 1.15
CA GLU A 43 17.19 -11.64 1.65
C GLU A 43 18.62 -11.15 1.37
N ARG A 44 18.86 -10.61 0.17
CA ARG A 44 20.14 -10.01 -0.20
C ARG A 44 20.44 -8.78 0.66
N ILE A 45 19.47 -7.90 0.89
CA ILE A 45 19.65 -6.71 1.75
C ILE A 45 19.98 -7.16 3.17
N HIS A 46 19.19 -8.07 3.74
CA HIS A 46 19.37 -8.58 5.10
C HIS A 46 20.74 -9.24 5.31
N SER A 47 21.27 -9.93 4.29
CA SER A 47 22.59 -10.58 4.37
C SER A 47 23.78 -9.65 4.11
N SER A 48 23.56 -8.46 3.53
CA SER A 48 24.64 -7.56 3.09
C SER A 48 24.63 -6.17 3.73
N SER A 49 23.58 -5.82 4.48
CA SER A 49 23.39 -4.52 5.14
C SER A 49 22.63 -4.67 6.45
N ASP A 50 22.82 -3.69 7.31
CA ASP A 50 22.05 -3.40 8.53
C ASP A 50 20.68 -2.73 8.28
N LEU A 51 20.30 -2.46 7.02
CA LEU A 51 19.07 -1.73 6.68
C LEU A 51 17.77 -2.42 7.16
N LEU A 52 17.83 -3.74 7.34
CA LEU A 52 16.72 -4.58 7.81
C LEU A 52 17.01 -5.16 9.21
N ASP A 53 17.96 -4.59 9.94
CA ASP A 53 18.12 -4.94 11.35
C ASP A 53 16.85 -4.55 12.10
N GLY A 54 16.35 -5.45 12.95
CA GLY A 54 15.06 -5.27 13.63
C GLY A 54 13.83 -5.66 12.82
N ALA A 55 13.97 -5.89 11.50
CA ALA A 55 12.90 -6.41 10.66
C ALA A 55 12.67 -7.91 10.89
N HIS A 56 11.85 -8.27 11.88
CA HIS A 56 11.50 -9.68 12.14
C HIS A 56 10.54 -10.25 11.09
N LYS A 57 9.63 -9.42 10.59
CA LYS A 57 8.64 -9.75 9.57
C LYS A 57 8.45 -8.55 8.67
N ILE A 58 8.50 -8.78 7.37
CA ILE A 58 8.19 -7.78 6.35
C ILE A 58 6.81 -8.12 5.81
N TYR A 59 5.93 -7.12 5.76
CA TYR A 59 4.56 -7.23 5.27
C TYR A 59 4.46 -6.56 3.91
N LEU A 60 3.68 -7.15 3.02
CA LEU A 60 3.27 -6.53 1.77
C LEU A 60 1.93 -5.81 2.00
N ASP A 61 1.90 -4.50 1.82
CA ASP A 61 0.70 -3.67 1.95
C ASP A 61 -0.11 -3.69 0.64
N SER A 62 0.55 -3.43 -0.49
CA SER A 62 -0.07 -3.50 -1.80
C SER A 62 0.91 -3.85 -2.90
N LEU A 63 0.40 -4.51 -3.95
CA LEU A 63 1.13 -4.82 -5.17
C LEU A 63 0.36 -4.24 -6.36
N VAL A 64 0.97 -3.27 -7.03
CA VAL A 64 0.40 -2.64 -8.23
C VAL A 64 1.06 -3.20 -9.47
N GLU A 65 0.24 -3.71 -10.40
CA GLU A 65 0.67 -4.17 -11.70
C GLU A 65 0.46 -3.10 -12.78
N PHE A 66 1.47 -2.91 -13.62
CA PHE A 66 1.39 -2.16 -14.86
C PHE A 66 1.62 -3.10 -16.04
N ASP A 67 0.59 -3.24 -16.88
CA ASP A 67 0.66 -3.97 -18.14
C ASP A 67 1.82 -3.49 -19.03
N GLN A 68 2.08 -2.18 -18.99
CA GLN A 68 3.11 -1.49 -19.75
C GLN A 68 3.69 -0.35 -18.93
N THR A 69 4.91 0.10 -19.26
CA THR A 69 5.51 1.28 -18.63
C THR A 69 4.58 2.50 -18.80
N PRO A 70 4.18 3.19 -17.71
CA PRO A 70 3.35 4.38 -17.80
C PRO A 70 4.00 5.45 -18.69
N GLN A 71 3.23 6.02 -19.62
CA GLN A 71 3.69 7.13 -20.47
C GLN A 71 3.49 8.49 -19.79
N GLU A 72 2.60 8.55 -18.81
CA GLU A 72 2.35 9.70 -17.96
C GLU A 72 2.77 9.36 -16.52
N ALA A 73 3.06 10.38 -15.72
CA ALA A 73 3.35 10.17 -14.31
C ALA A 73 2.12 9.55 -13.61
N THR A 74 2.33 8.55 -12.76
CA THR A 74 1.25 7.86 -12.07
C THR A 74 1.53 7.82 -10.58
N LEU A 75 0.58 8.25 -9.76
CA LEU A 75 0.66 8.14 -8.31
C LEU A 75 0.32 6.72 -7.87
N VAL A 76 1.35 5.94 -7.56
CA VAL A 76 1.22 4.51 -7.21
C VAL A 76 0.85 4.29 -5.73
N GLN A 77 1.24 5.23 -4.88
CA GLN A 77 0.91 5.25 -3.47
C GLN A 77 0.85 6.70 -2.98
N TRP A 78 -0.21 7.03 -2.25
CA TRP A 78 -0.29 8.24 -1.46
C TRP A 78 -0.32 7.87 0.01
N GLN A 79 0.46 8.58 0.82
CA GLN A 79 0.49 8.37 2.26
C GLN A 79 0.60 9.69 3.01
N LYS A 80 -0.22 9.83 4.05
CA LYS A 80 -0.18 10.94 4.98
C LYS A 80 0.10 10.41 6.38
N ILE A 81 1.19 10.88 6.97
CA ILE A 81 1.57 10.59 8.35
C ILE A 81 1.19 11.80 9.20
N VAL A 82 0.40 11.57 10.25
CA VAL A 82 -0.09 12.59 11.17
C VAL A 82 0.45 12.29 12.56
N PRO A 83 1.14 13.23 13.22
CA PRO A 83 1.53 13.08 14.62
C PRO A 83 0.30 13.17 15.52
N GLU A 84 0.14 12.20 16.41
CA GLU A 84 -0.91 12.11 17.42
C GLU A 84 -0.34 12.14 18.83
N VAL A 85 -1.19 12.35 19.84
CA VAL A 85 -0.77 12.46 21.26
C VAL A 85 -0.02 11.21 21.74
N ASP A 86 -0.40 10.03 21.23
CA ASP A 86 0.16 8.73 21.63
C ASP A 86 0.92 8.03 20.48
N GLY A 87 1.40 8.75 19.45
CA GLY A 87 2.23 8.15 18.40
C GLY A 87 2.01 8.75 17.01
N LEU A 88 2.13 7.90 15.98
CA LEU A 88 1.90 8.28 14.58
C LEU A 88 0.64 7.59 14.04
N CYS A 89 -0.20 8.35 13.35
CA CYS A 89 -1.29 7.82 12.55
C CYS A 89 -0.91 7.89 11.07
N SER A 90 -1.12 6.79 10.33
CA SER A 90 -0.87 6.72 8.90
C SER A 90 -2.16 6.45 8.14
N ILE A 91 -2.40 7.25 7.09
CA ILE A 91 -3.46 7.02 6.11
C ILE A 91 -2.79 6.76 4.78
N THR A 92 -3.07 5.59 4.18
CA THR A 92 -2.48 5.16 2.91
C THR A 92 -3.58 4.93 1.87
N SER A 93 -3.31 5.28 0.62
CA SER A 93 -4.16 4.96 -0.53
C SER A 93 -3.29 4.46 -1.68
N THR A 94 -3.67 3.32 -2.25
CA THR A 94 -3.00 2.76 -3.44
C THR A 94 -3.79 3.16 -4.68
N LEU A 95 -3.09 3.68 -5.69
CA LEU A 95 -3.69 4.21 -6.92
C LEU A 95 -4.90 5.14 -6.69
N PRO A 96 -4.74 6.24 -5.91
CA PRO A 96 -5.85 7.14 -5.57
C PRO A 96 -6.52 7.80 -6.80
N GLU A 97 -5.80 7.87 -7.92
CA GLU A 97 -6.29 8.47 -9.18
C GLU A 97 -6.96 7.45 -10.11
N ALA A 98 -6.97 6.16 -9.76
CA ALA A 98 -7.58 5.12 -10.59
C ALA A 98 -9.13 5.22 -10.52
N GLN A 99 -9.71 6.06 -11.36
CA GLN A 99 -11.15 6.32 -11.42
C GLN A 99 -12.03 5.10 -11.85
N ALA A 100 -11.48 3.91 -12.12
CA ALA A 100 -12.17 2.90 -12.94
C ALA A 100 -12.18 1.42 -12.46
N ALA A 101 -11.48 1.01 -11.41
CA ALA A 101 -11.36 -0.43 -11.12
C ALA A 101 -12.30 -0.91 -9.99
N ASN A 102 -13.50 -1.35 -10.35
CA ASN A 102 -14.38 -2.19 -9.51
C ASN A 102 -13.81 -3.59 -9.23
N THR A 103 -12.51 -3.80 -9.38
CA THR A 103 -11.84 -5.08 -9.22
C THR A 103 -10.46 -4.85 -8.61
N ALA A 104 -10.43 -4.75 -7.29
CA ALA A 104 -9.23 -5.04 -6.51
C ALA A 104 -9.22 -6.55 -6.25
N ALA A 105 -8.11 -7.23 -6.56
CA ALA A 105 -7.91 -8.63 -6.19
C ALA A 105 -6.94 -8.67 -5.02
N ALA A 106 -7.42 -9.11 -3.86
CA ALA A 106 -6.56 -9.46 -2.73
C ALA A 106 -6.18 -10.94 -2.87
N TYR A 107 -4.89 -11.23 -2.69
CA TYR A 107 -4.39 -12.59 -2.65
C TYR A 107 -3.98 -12.87 -1.21
N ASP A 108 -4.55 -13.93 -0.65
CA ASP A 108 -4.14 -14.46 0.66
C ASP A 108 -3.25 -15.68 0.46
N TRP A 109 -2.24 -15.80 1.31
CA TRP A 109 -1.42 -17.01 1.36
C TRP A 109 -2.16 -18.00 2.23
N ASN A 110 -2.93 -18.87 1.60
CA ASN A 110 -3.60 -19.95 2.27
C ASN A 110 -2.52 -20.91 2.79
N ASP A 111 -2.13 -20.80 4.06
CA ASP A 111 -1.61 -21.95 4.79
C ASP A 111 -2.75 -22.98 4.74
N GLU A 112 -2.56 -24.06 3.98
CA GLU A 112 -3.56 -25.11 3.75
C GLU A 112 -3.89 -25.87 5.04
N ASP A 113 -4.44 -25.22 6.07
CA ASP A 113 -4.80 -25.86 7.34
C ASP A 113 -5.76 -24.99 8.19
N GLU A 114 -6.80 -24.36 7.63
CA GLU A 114 -7.93 -23.89 8.46
C GLU A 114 -9.25 -23.88 7.67
N GLN A 115 -9.94 -25.03 7.69
CA GLN A 115 -11.35 -25.14 7.33
C GLN A 115 -12.22 -24.46 8.40
N ASP A 116 -13.29 -23.84 7.92
CA ASP A 116 -14.43 -23.28 8.65
C ASP A 116 -14.16 -22.01 9.45
N LEU A 117 -14.78 -20.91 9.01
CA LEU A 117 -15.79 -20.13 9.75
C LEU A 117 -15.88 -18.71 9.18
N ARG A 118 -16.99 -18.39 8.50
CA ARG A 118 -17.79 -17.15 8.66
C ARG A 118 -18.87 -17.05 7.58
N ASP A 119 -19.93 -17.84 7.77
CA ASP A 119 -21.29 -17.42 7.42
C ASP A 119 -21.78 -16.49 8.54
N SER A 120 -21.90 -15.19 8.23
CA SER A 120 -22.69 -14.16 8.95
C SER A 120 -22.27 -12.81 8.35
N GLU A 121 -23.08 -11.88 7.88
CA GLU A 121 -24.52 -11.58 7.99
C GLU A 121 -24.70 -10.31 7.12
N ASP A 122 -25.14 -10.42 5.87
CA ASP A 122 -25.49 -9.24 5.05
C ASP A 122 -26.92 -8.79 5.38
N GLU A 123 -27.09 -8.02 6.46
CA GLU A 123 -28.28 -7.20 6.65
C GLU A 123 -28.09 -5.85 5.96
N GLN A 124 -28.74 -5.73 4.80
CA GLN A 124 -28.90 -4.51 4.02
C GLN A 124 -29.58 -3.41 4.86
N GLN A 125 -28.98 -2.23 4.91
CA GLN A 125 -29.67 -1.02 5.34
C GLN A 125 -29.38 0.15 4.38
N GLU A 126 -30.34 0.39 3.48
CA GLU A 126 -30.44 1.57 2.62
C GLU A 126 -31.02 2.78 3.38
N SER A 127 -30.86 3.96 2.75
CA SER A 127 -31.44 5.31 3.00
C SER A 127 -30.53 6.27 3.78
N ALA A 128 -30.38 7.55 3.42
CA ALA A 128 -30.90 8.38 2.32
C ALA A 128 -30.02 9.64 2.17
N ASP A 129 -30.14 10.27 1.00
CA ASP A 129 -29.55 11.53 0.56
C ASP A 129 -29.64 12.68 1.57
N GLU A 130 -28.61 13.53 1.63
CA GLU A 130 -28.74 14.98 1.82
C GLU A 130 -27.54 15.71 1.20
N GLU A 131 -27.77 16.33 0.05
CA GLU A 131 -26.89 17.28 -0.64
C GLU A 131 -26.73 18.55 0.20
N GLN A 132 -25.49 19.02 0.40
CA GLN A 132 -25.24 20.42 0.75
C GLN A 132 -24.05 20.96 -0.06
N ASP A 133 -24.41 21.79 -1.05
CA ASP A 133 -23.55 22.70 -1.78
C ASP A 133 -22.80 23.63 -0.82
N PHE A 134 -21.47 23.66 -0.92
CA PHE A 134 -20.63 24.75 -0.44
C PHE A 134 -19.72 25.21 -1.57
N ASP A 135 -20.22 26.15 -2.36
CA ASP A 135 -19.43 27.00 -3.25
C ASP A 135 -18.61 27.99 -2.41
N GLU A 136 -17.31 27.74 -2.24
CA GLU A 136 -16.33 28.77 -1.91
C GLU A 136 -15.20 28.73 -2.93
N GLU A 137 -15.24 29.68 -3.88
CA GLU A 137 -14.17 29.99 -4.83
C GLU A 137 -12.90 30.40 -4.06
N HIS A 138 -11.97 29.46 -3.90
CA HIS A 138 -10.58 29.78 -3.59
C HIS A 138 -9.81 29.92 -4.90
N GLU A 139 -9.35 31.12 -5.21
CA GLU A 139 -8.33 31.36 -6.24
C GLU A 139 -7.06 30.61 -5.82
N GLU A 140 -6.87 29.41 -6.37
CA GLU A 140 -5.67 28.59 -6.16
C GLU A 140 -4.47 29.28 -6.82
N GLU A 141 -3.52 29.76 -6.02
CA GLU A 141 -2.18 30.07 -6.52
C GLU A 141 -1.58 28.81 -7.16
N PRO A 142 -0.89 28.91 -8.31
CA PRO A 142 -0.38 27.73 -9.00
C PRO A 142 0.55 26.94 -8.09
N PHE A 143 0.16 25.71 -7.76
CA PHE A 143 0.97 24.77 -7.02
C PHE A 143 2.18 24.40 -7.89
N LEU A 144 3.35 24.90 -7.49
CA LEU A 144 4.67 24.70 -8.11
C LEU A 144 4.87 25.46 -9.44
N MET A 145 5.61 26.57 -9.37
CA MET A 145 6.30 27.13 -10.52
C MET A 145 7.60 26.34 -10.75
N LEU A 146 7.65 25.57 -11.83
CA LEU A 146 8.86 24.90 -12.33
C LEU A 146 9.87 25.91 -12.92
#